data_AF-A0A0N8IM74-F1
#
_entry.id   AF-A0A0N8IM74-F1
#
_cell.length_a   1.000
_cell.length_b   1.000
_cell.length_c   1.000
_cell.angle_alpha   90.00
_cell.angle_beta   90.00
_cell.angle_gamma   90.00
#
_symmetry.space_group_name_H-M   'P 1'
#
loop_
_entity.id
_entity.type
_entity.pdbx_description
1 polymer ?
#
loop_
_entity_poly.entity_id
_entity_poly.type
_entity_poly.pdbx_seq_one_letter_code
_entity_poly.pdbx_strand_id
1 'polypeptide(L)'
;MKKTIAYGAYFLIVATVTYFVEIFLSFMISGILFYAADAPPGDITNTGKLLYSVGMPVGYAFILFGLYYLYLQIIKGFNIHLKLSFGVIFHMMIAIYLIWNIAPYVF
;
A
#
# COMPACT_ATOMS: atom_id res chain seq x y z
N MET A 1 15.46 -24.55 -14.01
CA MET A 1 14.21 -24.05 -14.66
C MET A 1 13.10 -23.73 -13.66
N LYS A 2 12.57 -24.67 -12.86
CA LYS A 2 11.48 -24.39 -11.90
C LYS A 2 11.77 -23.26 -10.91
N LYS A 3 13.00 -23.20 -10.37
CA LYS A 3 13.43 -22.11 -9.46
C LYS A 3 13.50 -20.75 -10.16
N THR A 4 14.07 -20.70 -11.37
CA THR A 4 14.15 -19.47 -12.18
C THR A 4 12.77 -18.93 -12.53
N ILE A 5 11.82 -19.81 -12.86
CA ILE A 5 10.42 -19.44 -13.11
C ILE A 5 9.77 -18.91 -11.83
N ALA A 6 10.00 -19.55 -10.67
CA ALA A 6 9.48 -19.08 -9.39
C ALA A 6 10.04 -17.69 -9.00
N TYR A 7 11.34 -17.46 -9.19
CA TYR A 7 11.96 -16.14 -8.96
C TYR A 7 11.47 -15.09 -9.96
N GLY A 8 11.29 -15.46 -11.23
CA GLY A 8 10.73 -14.57 -12.25
C GLY A 8 9.28 -14.18 -11.94
N ALA A 9 8.45 -15.14 -11.53
CA ALA A 9 7.09 -14.89 -11.07
C ALA A 9 7.07 -14.00 -9.83
N TYR A 10 8.00 -14.20 -8.87
CA TYR A 10 8.15 -13.32 -7.73
C TYR A 10 8.46 -11.88 -8.15
N PHE A 11 9.45 -11.69 -9.00
CA PHE A 11 9.82 -10.36 -9.49
C PHE A 11 8.64 -9.67 -10.19
N LEU A 12 7.92 -10.40 -11.04
CA LEU A 12 6.73 -9.89 -11.73
C LEU A 12 5.60 -9.51 -10.76
N ILE A 13 5.30 -10.36 -9.78
CA ILE A 13 4.27 -10.07 -8.78
C ILE A 13 4.66 -8.83 -7.95
N VAL A 14 5.89 -8.77 -7.46
CA VAL A 14 6.37 -7.62 -6.68
C VAL A 14 6.34 -6.35 -7.51
N ALA A 15 6.89 -6.37 -8.74
CA ALA A 15 6.89 -5.22 -9.63
C ALA A 15 5.47 -4.75 -9.97
N THR A 16 4.56 -5.69 -10.25
CA THR A 16 3.16 -5.39 -10.54
C THR A 16 2.47 -4.76 -9.32
N VAL A 17 2.62 -5.36 -8.14
CA VAL A 17 2.06 -4.81 -6.90
C VAL A 17 2.64 -3.43 -6.64
N THR A 18 3.96 -3.24 -6.66
CA THR A 18 4.62 -1.94 -6.46
C THR A 18 4.13 -0.89 -7.45
N TYR A 19 3.95 -1.25 -8.72
CA TYR A 19 3.45 -0.33 -9.74
C TYR A 19 1.99 0.10 -9.49
N PHE A 20 1.10 -0.85 -9.19
CA PHE A 20 -0.30 -0.52 -8.85
C PHE A 20 -0.40 0.33 -7.59
N VAL A 21 0.51 0.09 -6.64
CA VAL A 21 0.63 0.86 -5.41
C VAL A 21 1.03 2.29 -5.70
N GLU A 22 2.07 2.50 -6.51
CA GLU A 22 2.56 3.82 -6.86
C GLU A 22 1.51 4.62 -7.64
N ILE A 23 0.80 3.96 -8.58
CA ILE A 23 -0.34 4.54 -9.28
C ILE A 23 -1.44 4.94 -8.30
N PHE A 24 -1.83 4.04 -7.39
CA PHE A 24 -2.91 4.30 -6.46
C PHE A 24 -2.55 5.43 -5.46
N LEU A 25 -1.31 5.47 -4.99
CA LEU A 25 -0.79 6.55 -4.16
C LEU A 25 -0.79 7.89 -4.91
N SER A 26 -0.40 7.87 -6.18
CA SER A 26 -0.47 9.05 -7.05
C SER A 26 -1.91 9.53 -7.23
N PHE A 27 -2.86 8.62 -7.42
CA PHE A 27 -4.29 8.93 -7.47
C PHE A 27 -4.83 9.45 -6.14
N MET A 28 -4.36 8.93 -5.00
CA MET A 28 -4.75 9.43 -3.67
C MET A 28 -4.25 10.84 -3.41
N ILE A 29 -2.96 11.11 -3.65
CA ILE A 29 -2.37 12.44 -3.50
C ILE A 29 -3.06 13.43 -4.44
N SER A 30 -3.28 13.03 -5.70
CA SER A 30 -4.00 13.84 -6.68
C SER A 30 -5.45 14.06 -6.26
N GLY A 31 -6.15 13.03 -5.80
CA GLY A 31 -7.55 13.13 -5.35
C GLY A 31 -7.74 14.04 -4.15
N ILE A 32 -6.81 14.03 -3.19
CA ILE A 32 -6.78 14.98 -2.06
C ILE A 32 -6.56 16.41 -2.57
N LEU A 33 -5.64 16.61 -3.52
CA LEU A 33 -5.38 17.93 -4.12
C LEU A 33 -6.57 18.45 -4.93
N PHE A 34 -7.24 17.60 -5.71
CA PHE A 34 -8.42 17.97 -6.50
C PHE A 34 -9.63 18.31 -5.60
N TYR A 35 -9.91 17.49 -4.59
CA TYR A 35 -11.01 17.74 -3.66
C TYR A 35 -10.77 18.99 -2.78
N ALA A 36 -9.50 19.31 -2.49
CA ALA A 36 -9.13 20.53 -1.80
C ALA A 36 -9.08 21.78 -2.71
N ALA A 37 -8.91 21.60 -4.02
CA ALA A 37 -8.84 22.69 -5.01
C ALA A 37 -10.21 23.10 -5.56
N ASP A 38 -11.16 22.17 -5.70
CA ASP A 38 -12.51 22.43 -6.23
C ASP A 38 -13.52 22.84 -5.15
N ALA A 39 -13.16 22.72 -3.88
CA ALA A 39 -13.96 23.18 -2.75
C ALA A 39 -13.43 24.52 -2.21
N PRO A 40 -14.27 25.40 -1.63
CA PRO A 40 -13.78 26.54 -0.88
C PRO A 40 -12.71 26.08 0.14
N PRO A 41 -11.61 26.82 0.34
CA PRO A 41 -10.56 26.40 1.26
C PRO A 41 -11.14 26.13 2.64
N GLY A 42 -11.29 24.85 3.00
CA GLY A 42 -11.90 24.40 4.26
C GLY A 42 -12.97 23.29 4.18
N ASP A 43 -13.46 22.89 3.00
CA ASP A 43 -14.71 22.08 2.90
C ASP A 43 -14.57 20.54 2.97
N ILE A 44 -13.41 20.01 3.35
CA ILE A 44 -13.30 18.57 3.65
C ILE A 44 -13.64 18.36 5.12
N THR A 45 -14.74 17.63 5.39
CA THR A 45 -15.15 17.25 6.75
C THR A 45 -14.03 16.55 7.51
N ASN A 46 -13.98 16.72 8.84
CA ASN A 46 -12.99 16.03 9.69
C ASN A 46 -12.96 14.51 9.47
N THR A 47 -14.11 13.91 9.15
CA THR A 47 -14.23 12.50 8.79
C THR A 47 -13.55 12.18 7.45
N GLY A 48 -13.75 13.01 6.43
CA GLY A 48 -13.06 12.86 5.13
C GLY A 48 -11.55 13.00 5.29
N LYS A 49 -11.12 14.01 6.05
CA LYS A 49 -9.70 14.21 6.39
C LYS A 49 -9.08 12.95 7.00
N LEU A 50 -9.72 12.37 8.02
CA LEU A 50 -9.26 11.14 8.68
C LEU A 50 -9.27 9.92 7.75
N LEU A 51 -10.32 9.77 6.93
CA LEU A 51 -10.44 8.66 5.99
C LEU A 51 -9.31 8.66 4.97
N TYR A 52 -9.03 9.80 4.33
CA TYR A 52 -8.02 9.88 3.28
C TYR A 52 -6.59 9.89 3.81
N SER A 53 -6.34 10.53 4.96
CA SER A 53 -4.97 10.62 5.52
C SER A 53 -4.56 9.41 6.38
N VAL A 54 -5.52 8.71 6.99
CA VAL A 54 -5.26 7.60 7.93
C VAL A 54 -5.97 6.31 7.52
N GLY A 55 -7.27 6.37 7.27
CA GLY A 55 -8.08 5.18 6.98
C GLY A 55 -7.62 4.43 5.72
N MET A 56 -7.36 5.16 4.63
CA MET A 56 -6.92 4.62 3.35
C MET A 56 -5.51 3.99 3.44
N PRO A 57 -4.47 4.65 4.01
CA PRO A 57 -3.18 4.02 4.26
C PRO A 57 -3.25 2.75 5.12
N VAL A 58 -4.11 2.73 6.15
CA VAL A 58 -4.31 1.56 7.01
C VAL A 58 -4.99 0.43 6.24
N GLY A 59 -6.09 0.70 5.55
CA GLY A 59 -6.79 -0.30 4.72
C GLY A 59 -5.88 -0.89 3.65
N TYR A 60 -5.03 -0.07 3.07
CA TYR A 60 -4.00 -0.48 2.12
C TYR A 60 -2.97 -1.44 2.74
N ALA A 61 -2.49 -1.16 3.95
CA ALA A 61 -1.58 -2.07 4.67
C ALA A 61 -2.19 -3.47 4.84
N PHE A 62 -3.50 -3.55 5.13
CA PHE A 62 -4.22 -4.81 5.24
C PHE A 62 -4.32 -5.56 3.91
N ILE A 63 -4.58 -4.85 2.80
CA ILE A 63 -4.60 -5.47 1.46
C ILE A 63 -3.24 -6.09 1.15
N LEU A 64 -2.15 -5.35 1.42
CA LEU A 64 -0.79 -5.87 1.23
C LEU A 64 -0.48 -7.06 2.12
N PHE A 65 -0.93 -7.06 3.37
CA PHE A 65 -0.81 -8.25 4.24
C PHE A 65 -1.53 -9.46 3.62
N GLY A 66 -2.72 -9.27 3.07
CA GLY A 66 -3.45 -10.32 2.36
C GLY A 66 -2.66 -10.86 1.16
N LEU A 67 -2.14 -9.98 0.31
CA LEU A 67 -1.32 -10.36 -0.84
C LEU A 67 -0.02 -11.06 -0.44
N TYR A 68 0.68 -10.54 0.56
CA TYR A 68 1.88 -11.14 1.10
C TYR A 68 1.60 -12.52 1.71
N TYR A 69 0.47 -12.68 2.40
CA TYR A 69 0.05 -13.98 2.93
C TYR A 69 -0.24 -15.00 1.81
N LEU A 70 -0.98 -14.61 0.77
CA LEU A 70 -1.23 -15.47 -0.39
C LEU A 70 0.10 -15.87 -1.05
N TYR A 71 1.02 -14.91 -1.19
CA TYR A 71 2.35 -15.17 -1.71
C TYR A 71 3.15 -16.17 -0.86
N LEU A 72 3.13 -16.02 0.48
CA LEU A 72 3.77 -16.97 1.40
C LEU A 72 3.27 -18.41 1.18
N GLN A 73 1.98 -18.60 0.90
CA GLN A 73 1.45 -19.93 0.63
C GLN A 73 1.96 -20.51 -0.69
N ILE A 74 2.08 -19.68 -1.73
CA ILE A 74 2.60 -20.09 -3.03
C ILE A 74 4.07 -20.54 -2.90
N ILE A 75 4.91 -19.75 -2.21
CA ILE A 75 6.35 -20.05 -2.12
C ILE A 75 6.70 -21.23 -1.20
N LYS A 76 5.83 -21.56 -0.24
CA LYS A 76 5.97 -22.80 0.53
C LYS A 76 5.98 -24.02 -0.39
N GLY A 77 5.22 -24.00 -1.49
CA GLY A 77 5.26 -25.04 -2.53
C GLY A 77 6.61 -25.18 -3.23
N PHE A 78 7.49 -24.18 -3.13
CA PHE A 78 8.83 -24.17 -3.71
C PHE A 78 9.95 -24.37 -2.68
N ASN A 79 9.62 -24.75 -1.44
CA ASN A 79 10.57 -24.94 -0.34
C ASN A 79 11.34 -23.65 0.03
N ILE A 80 10.72 -22.48 -0.20
CA ILE A 80 11.25 -21.17 0.19
C ILE A 80 10.49 -20.71 1.43
N HIS A 81 11.23 -20.35 2.49
CA HIS A 81 10.65 -19.93 3.77
C HIS A 81 10.93 -18.44 4.01
N LEU A 82 10.00 -17.56 3.61
CA LEU A 82 9.97 -16.19 4.12
C LEU A 82 9.21 -16.14 5.46
N LYS A 83 9.67 -15.31 6.39
CA LYS A 83 8.93 -15.06 7.64
C LYS A 83 7.80 -14.07 7.39
N LEU A 84 6.63 -14.34 7.99
CA LEU A 84 5.48 -13.44 7.93
C LEU A 84 5.81 -12.05 8.48
N SER A 85 6.63 -12.00 9.54
CA SER A 85 7.03 -10.77 10.22
C SER A 85 7.68 -9.73 9.31
N PHE A 86 8.45 -10.14 8.29
CA PHE A 86 9.13 -9.20 7.40
C PHE A 86 8.14 -8.40 6.55
N GLY A 87 7.18 -9.07 5.91
CA GLY A 87 6.12 -8.37 5.17
C GLY A 87 5.26 -7.54 6.10
N VAL A 88 4.98 -8.04 7.32
CA VAL A 88 4.22 -7.30 8.32
C VAL A 88 4.87 -5.95 8.65
N ILE A 89 6.15 -5.97 9.01
CA ILE A 89 6.92 -4.77 9.37
C ILE A 89 7.01 -3.83 8.17
N PHE A 90 7.31 -4.35 6.98
CA PHE A 90 7.52 -3.53 5.79
C PHE A 90 6.25 -2.75 5.39
N HIS A 91 5.09 -3.40 5.34
CA HIS A 91 3.85 -2.71 4.99
C HIS A 91 3.37 -1.77 6.10
N MET A 92 3.67 -2.07 7.37
CA MET A 92 3.42 -1.16 8.49
C MET A 92 4.27 0.12 8.37
N MET A 93 5.55 -0.01 8.03
CA MET A 93 6.42 1.15 7.78
C MET A 93 5.92 2.01 6.63
N ILE A 94 5.46 1.39 5.53
CA ILE A 94 4.86 2.12 4.40
C ILE A 94 3.61 2.87 4.86
N ALA A 95 2.69 2.21 5.58
CA ALA A 95 1.49 2.86 6.08
C ALA A 95 1.80 4.05 6.99
N ILE A 96 2.75 3.89 7.92
CA ILE A 96 3.21 4.98 8.78
C ILE A 96 3.83 6.11 7.95
N TYR A 97 4.68 5.80 6.97
CA TYR A 97 5.29 6.79 6.09
C TYR A 97 4.24 7.58 5.30
N LEU A 98 3.21 6.91 4.79
CA LEU A 98 2.12 7.54 4.06
C LEU A 98 1.29 8.45 4.97
N ILE A 99 0.92 7.99 6.16
CA ILE A 99 0.20 8.80 7.14
C ILE A 99 1.03 10.01 7.52
N TRP A 100 2.32 9.82 7.80
CA TRP A 100 3.24 10.89 8.18
C TRP A 100 3.37 11.95 7.10
N ASN A 101 3.42 11.55 5.83
CA ASN A 101 3.50 12.51 4.73
C ASN A 101 2.16 13.16 4.43
N ILE A 102 1.03 12.45 4.49
CA ILE A 102 -0.26 12.97 4.01
C ILE A 102 -0.99 13.75 5.11
N ALA A 103 -0.99 13.27 6.35
CA ALA A 103 -1.75 13.87 7.44
C ALA A 103 -1.46 15.38 7.66
N PRO A 104 -0.20 15.85 7.62
CA PRO A 104 0.11 17.28 7.80
C PRO A 104 -0.39 18.21 6.69
N TYR A 105 -0.71 17.70 5.50
CA TYR A 105 -1.28 18.50 4.41
C TYR A 105 -2.81 18.56 4.45
N VAL A 106 -3.44 17.68 5.24
CA VAL A 106 -4.89 17.52 5.32
C VAL A 106 -5.46 18.13 6.61
N PHE A 107 -4.70 18.06 7.71
CA PHE A 107 -5.03 18.64 9.02
C PHE A 107 -4.22 19.90 9.30
#